data_AF-A0A534D0W1-F1
#
_entry.id   AF-A0A534D0W1-F1
#
_cell.length_a   1.000
_cell.length_b   1.000
_cell.length_c   1.000
_cell.angle_alpha   90.00
_cell.angle_beta   90.00
_cell.angle_gamma   90.00
#
_symmetry.space_group_name_H-M   'P 1'
#
loop_
_entity.id
_entity.type
_entity.pdbx_description
1 polymer ?
#
loop_
_entity_poly.entity_id
_entity_poly.type
_entity_poly.pdbx_seq_one_letter_code
_entity_poly.pdbx_strand_id
1 'polypeptide(L)'
;MSKQDTHFFNVFSLVIGLLVAVAVGLFALARIVASRTQDLQVLTEADYSRNVDARIHPLAREAIAGRDNSALAIQTAQGAAAGTAVAAAMPKNGTELFEQTCSACHGPGIAGAPRAGDKGAWAARIAEGKPMLYEHALKGYQGKAGVMPPKGGRMDAPDELVKQAVDHLVQMAQ
;
A
#
# COMPACT_ATOMS: atom_id res chain seq x y z
N MET A 1 43.12 31.84 37.20
CA MET A 1 42.89 30.44 36.81
C MET A 1 44.09 29.63 37.29
N SER A 2 43.89 28.56 38.07
CA SER A 2 45.01 27.77 38.59
C SER A 2 45.61 26.92 37.45
N LYS A 3 46.88 26.49 37.58
CA LYS A 3 47.51 25.59 36.60
C LYS A 3 46.70 24.29 36.40
N GLN A 4 45.99 23.86 37.44
CA GLN A 4 45.17 22.66 37.46
C GLN A 4 43.88 22.84 36.65
N ASP A 5 43.27 24.03 36.72
CA ASP A 5 42.10 24.39 35.92
C ASP A 5 42.45 24.48 34.43
N THR A 6 43.57 25.14 34.09
CA THR A 6 44.02 25.24 32.69
C THR A 6 44.33 23.88 32.10
N HIS A 7 44.95 22.99 32.88
CA HIS A 7 45.22 21.61 32.45
C HIS A 7 43.91 20.82 32.20
N PHE A 8 42.93 20.95 33.10
CA PHE A 8 41.62 20.32 32.93
C PHE A 8 40.92 20.80 31.65
N PHE A 9 40.81 22.12 31.45
CA PHE A 9 40.15 22.67 30.26
C PHE A 9 40.85 22.30 28.95
N ASN A 10 42.18 22.22 28.94
CA ASN A 10 42.94 21.81 27.75
C ASN A 10 42.66 20.34 27.39
N VAL A 11 42.71 19.43 28.37
CA VAL A 11 42.43 18.01 28.13
C VAL A 11 40.97 17.80 27.75
N PHE A 12 40.04 18.45 28.45
CA PHE A 12 38.61 18.36 28.18
C PHE A 12 38.26 18.88 26.77
N SER A 13 38.84 20.02 26.37
CA SER A 13 38.63 20.58 25.03
C SER A 13 39.23 19.71 23.93
N LEU A 14 40.39 19.08 24.18
CA LEU A 14 41.00 18.15 23.23
C LEU A 14 40.12 16.92 23.02
N VAL A 15 39.59 16.33 24.09
CA VAL A 15 38.69 15.16 24.02
C VAL A 15 37.40 15.52 23.28
N ILE A 16 36.76 16.65 23.62
CA ILE A 16 35.55 17.09 22.91
C ILE A 16 35.85 17.35 21.44
N GLY A 17 36.95 18.04 21.13
CA GLY A 17 37.36 18.31 19.75
C GLY A 17 37.53 17.02 18.93
N LEU A 18 38.17 16.00 19.53
CA LEU A 18 38.34 14.69 18.89
C LEU A 18 36.99 14.00 18.68
N LEU A 19 36.11 13.98 19.68
CA LEU A 19 34.78 13.37 19.56
C LEU A 19 33.93 14.05 18.49
N VAL A 20 33.96 15.38 18.40
CA VAL A 20 33.27 16.15 17.35
C VAL A 20 33.83 15.79 15.98
N ALA A 21 35.15 15.74 15.83
CA ALA A 21 35.78 15.36 14.55
C ALA A 21 35.38 13.94 14.11
N VAL A 22 35.36 12.98 15.04
CA VAL A 22 34.91 11.61 14.77
C VAL A 22 33.43 11.60 14.37
N ALA A 23 32.56 12.30 15.09
CA ALA A 23 31.13 12.37 14.78
C ALA A 23 30.87 12.97 13.39
N VAL A 24 31.55 14.06 13.03
CA VAL A 24 31.46 14.68 11.70
C VAL A 24 31.98 13.72 10.63
N GLY A 25 33.09 13.03 10.88
CA GLY A 25 33.65 12.03 9.96
C GLY A 25 32.69 10.87 9.72
N LEU A 26 32.08 10.32 10.77
CA LEU A 26 31.08 9.25 10.66
C LEU A 26 29.83 9.72 9.92
N PHE A 27 29.35 10.94 10.18
CA PHE A 27 28.21 11.51 9.47
C PHE A 27 28.50 11.69 7.97
N ALA A 28 29.67 12.23 7.62
CA ALA A 28 30.09 12.38 6.23
C ALA A 28 30.22 11.02 5.52
N LEU A 29 30.82 10.03 6.18
CA LEU A 29 30.93 8.67 5.64
C LEU A 29 29.54 8.05 5.42
N ALA A 30 28.63 8.16 6.39
CA ALA A 30 27.26 7.67 6.27
C ALA A 30 26.53 8.31 5.09
N ARG A 31 26.68 9.63 4.89
CA ARG A 31 26.12 10.33 3.72
C ARG A 31 26.69 9.82 2.39
N ILE A 32 28.00 9.58 2.32
CA ILE A 32 28.65 9.06 1.12
C ILE A 32 28.11 7.65 0.78
N VAL A 33 28.03 6.77 1.78
CA VAL A 33 27.50 5.41 1.60
C VAL A 33 26.03 5.43 1.19
N ALA A 34 25.19 6.23 1.86
CA ALA A 34 23.76 6.37 1.54
C ALA A 34 23.54 6.87 0.11
N SER A 35 24.24 7.93 -0.31
CA SER A 35 24.12 8.49 -1.67
C SER A 35 24.52 7.50 -2.77
N ARG A 36 25.44 6.56 -2.48
CA ARG A 36 25.90 5.54 -3.43
C ARG A 36 25.01 4.31 -3.48
N THR A 37 24.11 4.12 -2.53
CA THR A 37 23.33 2.88 -2.38
C THR A 37 21.83 3.14 -2.53
N GLN A 38 21.28 4.07 -1.75
CA GLN A 38 19.83 4.29 -1.67
C GLN A 38 19.33 5.22 -2.78
N ASP A 39 20.00 6.35 -3.01
CA ASP A 39 19.54 7.32 -4.02
C ASP A 39 19.67 6.77 -5.44
N LEU A 40 20.73 6.01 -5.72
CA LEU A 40 20.93 5.41 -7.03
C LEU A 40 19.94 4.29 -7.29
N GLN A 41 19.65 3.39 -6.35
CA GLN A 41 18.66 2.34 -6.58
C GLN A 41 17.26 2.91 -6.81
N VAL A 42 16.81 3.87 -5.99
CA VAL A 42 15.48 4.46 -6.14
C VAL A 42 15.32 5.20 -7.47
N LEU A 43 16.36 5.90 -7.94
CA LEU A 43 16.28 6.69 -9.18
C LEU A 43 16.63 5.90 -10.46
N THR A 44 17.34 4.78 -10.36
CA THR A 44 17.78 3.99 -11.53
C THR A 44 17.05 2.67 -11.70
N GLU A 45 16.33 2.18 -10.68
CA GLU A 45 15.49 1.01 -10.84
C GLU A 45 14.37 1.31 -11.85
N ALA A 46 14.46 0.66 -13.01
CA ALA A 46 13.48 0.79 -14.09
C ALA A 46 12.05 0.46 -13.63
N ASP A 47 11.91 -0.30 -12.54
CA ASP A 47 10.61 -0.58 -11.94
C ASP A 47 10.06 0.64 -11.18
N TYR A 48 10.90 1.46 -10.53
CA TYR A 48 10.45 2.70 -9.88
C TYR A 48 9.96 3.71 -10.92
N SER A 49 10.74 3.97 -11.98
CA SER A 49 10.34 4.89 -13.05
C SER A 49 9.11 4.39 -13.80
N ARG A 50 9.02 3.09 -14.15
CA ARG A 50 7.80 2.51 -14.75
C ARG A 50 6.58 2.67 -13.85
N ASN A 51 6.72 2.45 -12.55
CA ASN A 51 5.61 2.60 -11.60
C ASN A 51 5.19 4.06 -11.44
N VAL A 52 6.14 5.00 -11.47
CA VAL A 52 5.85 6.44 -11.43
C VAL A 52 5.17 6.88 -12.72
N ASP A 53 5.73 6.57 -13.89
CA ASP A 53 5.17 6.91 -15.20
C ASP A 53 3.76 6.33 -15.37
N ALA A 54 3.52 5.10 -14.93
CA ALA A 54 2.19 4.50 -14.94
C ALA A 54 1.18 5.27 -14.06
N ARG A 55 1.64 5.95 -12.99
CA ARG A 55 0.78 6.73 -12.07
C ARG A 55 0.60 8.19 -12.50
N ILE A 56 1.58 8.79 -13.18
CA ILE A 56 1.56 10.21 -13.59
C ILE A 56 1.21 10.42 -15.07
N HIS A 57 0.92 9.35 -15.81
CA HIS A 57 0.45 9.50 -17.19
C HIS A 57 -0.84 10.36 -17.21
N PRO A 58 -0.95 11.29 -18.17
CA PRO A 58 -2.09 12.19 -18.24
C PRO A 58 -3.38 11.38 -18.47
N LEU A 59 -4.29 11.44 -17.49
CA LEU A 59 -5.60 10.77 -17.51
C LEU A 59 -6.55 11.36 -18.56
N ALA A 60 -6.28 12.59 -18.98
CA ALA A 60 -7.01 13.28 -20.03
C ALA A 60 -6.02 13.99 -20.95
N ARG A 61 -6.40 14.14 -22.21
CA ARG A 61 -5.61 14.87 -23.21
C ARG A 61 -6.46 16.07 -23.65
N GLU A 62 -5.92 17.27 -23.54
CA GLU A 62 -6.66 18.52 -23.74
C GLU A 62 -6.67 18.92 -25.22
N ALA A 63 -7.85 19.28 -25.73
CA ALA A 63 -7.98 19.86 -27.05
C ALA A 63 -7.66 21.36 -26.98
N ILE A 64 -6.65 21.79 -27.74
CA ILE A 64 -6.23 23.20 -27.77
C ILE A 64 -6.90 23.89 -28.96
N ALA A 65 -7.60 24.99 -28.71
CA ALA A 65 -8.25 25.77 -29.77
C ALA A 65 -7.23 26.24 -30.82
N GLY A 66 -7.54 26.02 -32.10
CA GLY A 66 -6.66 26.39 -33.21
C GLY A 66 -5.53 25.42 -33.51
N ARG A 67 -5.46 24.26 -32.85
CA ARG A 67 -4.54 23.16 -33.19
C ARG A 67 -5.26 21.94 -33.74
N ASP A 68 -4.50 21.07 -34.40
CA ASP A 68 -4.99 19.77 -34.83
C ASP A 68 -5.22 18.87 -33.61
N ASN A 69 -6.50 18.61 -33.34
CA ASN A 69 -6.98 17.77 -32.25
C ASN A 69 -7.50 16.42 -32.78
N SER A 70 -7.18 16.03 -34.02
CA SER A 70 -7.69 14.80 -34.64
C SER A 70 -7.36 13.54 -33.86
N ALA A 71 -6.20 13.50 -33.18
CA ALA A 71 -5.81 12.40 -32.27
C ALA A 71 -6.58 12.36 -30.94
N LEU A 72 -7.50 13.31 -30.71
CA LEU A 72 -8.39 13.41 -29.54
C LEU A 72 -9.84 13.06 -29.87
N ALA A 73 -10.11 12.58 -31.10
CA ALA A 73 -11.45 12.20 -31.51
C ALA A 73 -12.04 11.18 -30.53
N ILE A 74 -13.20 11.53 -29.95
CA ILE A 74 -13.93 10.66 -29.03
C ILE A 74 -14.32 9.41 -29.79
N GLN A 75 -13.61 8.31 -29.55
CA GLN A 75 -14.05 6.99 -29.97
C GLN A 75 -15.18 6.59 -29.04
N THR A 76 -16.36 6.32 -29.59
CA THR A 76 -17.47 5.75 -28.83
C THR A 76 -17.08 4.34 -28.37
N ALA A 77 -16.45 4.23 -27.21
CA ALA A 77 -16.39 2.98 -26.49
C ALA A 77 -17.77 2.75 -25.87
N GLN A 78 -18.42 1.63 -26.22
CA GLN A 78 -19.60 1.14 -25.51
C GLN A 78 -19.27 1.05 -24.00
N GLY A 79 -20.00 1.84 -23.20
CA GLY A 79 -20.03 1.73 -21.75
C GLY A 79 -19.17 2.72 -20.99
N ALA A 80 -19.56 4.01 -20.97
CA ALA A 80 -19.04 5.00 -20.04
C ALA A 80 -20.13 5.35 -19.02
N ALA A 81 -20.12 4.65 -17.87
CA ALA A 81 -20.71 5.14 -16.63
C ALA A 81 -19.58 5.61 -15.71
N ALA A 82 -19.84 6.71 -15.02
CA ALA A 82 -18.88 7.60 -14.41
C ALA A 82 -17.93 6.97 -13.37
N GLY A 83 -16.66 7.38 -13.45
CA GLY A 83 -15.72 7.53 -12.34
C GLY A 83 -15.28 6.26 -11.64
N THR A 84 -14.18 5.65 -12.08
CA THR A 84 -13.38 4.78 -11.22
C THR A 84 -11.90 4.95 -11.50
N ALA A 85 -11.13 4.94 -10.41
CA ALA A 85 -9.70 4.66 -10.39
C ALA A 85 -9.35 3.59 -11.43
N VAL A 86 -8.15 3.66 -12.02
CA VAL A 86 -7.58 2.63 -12.90
C VAL A 86 -7.97 1.26 -12.35
N ALA A 87 -9.00 0.66 -12.92
CA ALA A 87 -9.56 -0.56 -12.38
C ALA A 87 -8.51 -1.61 -12.65
N ALA A 88 -7.84 -2.08 -11.59
CA ALA A 88 -7.03 -3.29 -11.68
C ALA A 88 -7.87 -4.34 -12.39
N ALA A 89 -7.27 -5.12 -13.30
CA ALA A 89 -8.01 -6.08 -14.10
C ALA A 89 -8.96 -6.93 -13.22
N MET A 90 -10.15 -7.23 -13.73
CA MET A 90 -11.13 -8.02 -12.97
C MET A 90 -10.48 -9.36 -12.59
N PRO A 91 -10.47 -9.75 -11.29
CA PRO A 91 -9.85 -10.99 -10.86
C PRO A 91 -10.57 -12.19 -11.48
N LYS A 92 -9.81 -13.22 -11.81
CA LYS A 92 -10.34 -14.42 -12.47
C LYS A 92 -10.96 -15.41 -11.48
N ASN A 93 -10.60 -15.33 -10.20
CA ASN A 93 -11.06 -16.22 -9.14
C ASN A 93 -11.01 -15.54 -7.77
N GLY A 94 -11.57 -16.21 -6.75
CA GLY A 94 -11.61 -15.72 -5.38
C GLY A 94 -10.25 -15.46 -4.74
N THR A 95 -9.22 -16.24 -5.08
CA THR A 95 -7.85 -16.04 -4.57
C THR A 95 -7.27 -14.73 -5.08
N GLU A 96 -7.41 -14.47 -6.39
CA GLU A 96 -6.94 -13.23 -6.99
C GLU A 96 -7.72 -12.01 -6.48
N LEU A 97 -9.03 -12.15 -6.25
CA LEU A 97 -9.82 -11.10 -5.59
C LEU A 97 -9.36 -10.85 -4.15
N PHE A 98 -9.04 -11.91 -3.41
CA PHE A 98 -8.48 -11.79 -2.07
C PHE A 98 -7.17 -11.01 -2.11
N GLU A 99 -6.21 -11.39 -2.95
CA GLU A 99 -4.91 -10.74 -3.07
C GLU A 99 -5.04 -9.26 -3.45
N GLN A 100 -5.88 -8.94 -4.44
CA GLN A 100 -6.01 -7.58 -4.98
C GLN A 100 -6.84 -6.65 -4.09
N THR A 101 -7.78 -7.17 -3.30
CA THR A 101 -8.78 -6.34 -2.59
C THR A 101 -8.89 -6.69 -1.12
N CYS A 102 -9.19 -7.96 -0.80
CA CYS A 102 -9.55 -8.34 0.57
C CYS A 102 -8.33 -8.36 1.52
N SER A 103 -7.14 -8.66 0.99
CA SER A 103 -5.88 -8.79 1.72
C SER A 103 -5.49 -7.48 2.43
N ALA A 104 -5.89 -6.34 1.89
CA ALA A 104 -5.63 -5.03 2.47
C ALA A 104 -6.11 -4.95 3.92
N CYS A 105 -7.29 -5.52 4.21
CA CYS A 105 -7.84 -5.54 5.57
C CYS A 105 -7.59 -6.90 6.26
N HIS A 106 -7.84 -8.01 5.56
CA HIS A 106 -7.78 -9.35 6.15
C HIS A 106 -6.37 -9.93 6.26
N GLY A 107 -5.37 -9.41 5.55
CA GLY A 107 -3.97 -9.85 5.68
C GLY A 107 -3.37 -9.47 7.04
N PRO A 108 -3.34 -8.18 7.40
CA PRO A 108 -2.87 -7.71 8.70
C PRO A 108 -3.95 -7.69 9.80
N GLY A 109 -5.24 -7.73 9.45
CA GLY A 109 -6.36 -7.55 10.39
C GLY A 109 -6.65 -6.07 10.71
N ILE A 110 -6.53 -5.18 9.72
CA ILE A 110 -6.77 -3.74 9.89
C ILE A 110 -8.22 -3.48 10.33
N ALA A 111 -8.40 -2.50 11.20
CA ALA A 111 -9.71 -2.06 11.72
C ALA A 111 -10.54 -3.22 12.31
N GLY A 112 -9.88 -4.22 12.91
CA GLY A 112 -10.52 -5.38 13.51
C GLY A 112 -11.06 -6.41 12.51
N ALA A 113 -10.63 -6.35 11.24
CA ALA A 113 -10.92 -7.40 10.27
C ALA A 113 -10.34 -8.74 10.75
N PRO A 114 -11.08 -9.86 10.64
CA PRO A 114 -10.56 -11.18 11.01
C PRO A 114 -9.39 -11.55 10.10
N ARG A 115 -8.23 -11.80 10.69
CA ARG A 115 -7.01 -12.07 9.94
C ARG A 115 -7.12 -13.39 9.17
N ALA A 116 -6.71 -13.40 7.91
CA ALA A 116 -6.65 -14.60 7.08
C ALA A 116 -5.76 -15.65 7.75
N GLY A 117 -6.25 -16.89 7.85
CA GLY A 117 -5.54 -17.99 8.52
C GLY A 117 -5.68 -18.04 10.04
N ASP A 118 -6.29 -17.05 10.69
CA ASP A 118 -6.50 -17.07 12.13
C ASP A 118 -7.73 -17.93 12.50
N LYS A 119 -7.47 -19.20 12.84
CA LYS A 119 -8.52 -20.15 13.22
C LYS A 119 -9.38 -19.66 14.39
N GLY A 120 -8.78 -18.95 15.35
CA GLY A 120 -9.48 -18.42 16.52
C GLY A 120 -10.45 -17.32 16.14
N ALA A 121 -10.02 -16.38 15.29
CA ALA A 121 -10.87 -15.30 14.79
C ALA A 121 -12.01 -15.80 13.88
N TRP A 122 -11.77 -16.88 13.13
CA TRP A 122 -12.72 -17.40 12.15
C TRP A 122 -13.67 -18.48 12.68
N ALA A 123 -13.35 -19.19 13.77
CA ALA A 123 -14.18 -20.29 14.28
C ALA A 123 -15.65 -19.89 14.53
N ALA A 124 -15.88 -18.78 15.26
CA ALA A 124 -17.24 -18.30 15.53
C ALA A 124 -17.99 -17.86 14.26
N ARG A 125 -17.26 -17.30 13.28
CA ARG A 125 -17.82 -16.84 11.99
C ARG A 125 -18.20 -18.01 11.10
N ILE A 126 -17.35 -19.03 11.04
CA ILE A 126 -17.61 -20.26 10.28
C ILE A 126 -18.84 -20.98 10.87
N ALA A 127 -19.03 -20.92 12.19
CA ALA A 127 -20.21 -21.50 12.86
C ALA A 127 -21.53 -20.80 12.49
N GLU A 128 -21.52 -19.52 12.08
CA GLU A 128 -22.71 -18.83 11.55
C GLU A 128 -23.14 -19.39 10.18
N GLY A 129 -22.24 -20.08 9.48
CA GLY A 129 -22.49 -20.72 8.20
C GLY A 129 -22.18 -19.85 6.99
N LYS A 130 -21.83 -20.52 5.88
CA LYS A 130 -21.45 -19.87 4.61
C LYS A 130 -22.48 -18.86 4.07
N PRO A 131 -23.81 -19.14 4.09
CA PRO A 131 -24.80 -18.18 3.58
C PRO A 131 -24.74 -16.83 4.28
N MET A 132 -24.54 -16.82 5.60
CA MET A 132 -24.43 -15.58 6.39
C MET A 132 -23.16 -14.81 6.04
N LEU A 133 -22.03 -15.52 5.90
CA LEU A 133 -20.77 -14.90 5.51
C LEU A 133 -20.83 -14.28 4.12
N TYR A 134 -21.51 -14.93 3.18
CA TYR A 134 -21.73 -14.36 1.84
C TYR A 134 -22.60 -13.11 1.91
N GLU A 135 -23.69 -13.13 2.68
CA GLU A 135 -24.54 -11.96 2.82
C GLU A 135 -23.78 -10.77 3.41
N HIS A 136 -23.01 -10.99 4.48
CA HIS A 136 -22.14 -9.98 5.08
C HIS A 136 -21.10 -9.43 4.09
N ALA A 137 -20.49 -10.30 3.28
CA ALA A 137 -19.50 -9.87 2.30
C ALA A 137 -20.11 -9.09 1.13
N LEU A 138 -21.31 -9.48 0.68
CA LEU A 138 -21.99 -8.84 -0.45
C LEU A 138 -22.63 -7.51 -0.07
N LYS A 139 -23.35 -7.47 1.05
CA LYS A 139 -24.10 -6.29 1.50
C LYS A 139 -23.29 -5.36 2.41
N GLY A 140 -22.14 -5.84 2.88
CA GLY A 140 -21.37 -5.17 3.92
C GLY A 140 -21.88 -5.57 5.31
N TYR A 141 -21.02 -5.42 6.30
CA TYR A 141 -21.30 -5.80 7.67
C TYR A 141 -20.69 -4.82 8.67
N GLN A 142 -21.51 -4.31 9.55
CA GLN A 142 -21.07 -3.52 10.70
C GLN A 142 -21.02 -4.45 11.92
N GLY A 143 -19.82 -4.89 12.27
CA GLY A 143 -19.60 -5.77 13.41
C GLY A 143 -19.13 -5.03 14.66
N LYS A 144 -18.98 -5.80 15.75
CA LYS A 144 -18.36 -5.32 16.99
C LYS A 144 -16.88 -4.94 16.80
N ALA A 145 -16.19 -5.62 15.89
CA ALA A 145 -14.76 -5.46 15.67
C ALA A 145 -14.43 -4.36 14.65
N GLY A 146 -15.36 -4.04 13.74
CA GLY A 146 -15.10 -3.11 12.65
C GLY A 146 -16.17 -3.11 11.57
N VAL A 147 -15.86 -2.44 10.47
CA VAL A 147 -16.74 -2.28 9.30
C VAL A 147 -16.17 -3.07 8.13
N MET A 148 -16.96 -3.96 7.56
CA MET A 148 -16.69 -4.57 6.26
C MET A 148 -17.55 -3.87 5.20
N PRO A 149 -16.96 -3.17 4.22
CA PRO A 149 -17.72 -2.54 3.16
C PRO A 149 -18.40 -3.59 2.25
N PRO A 150 -19.51 -3.25 1.58
CA PRO A 150 -20.14 -4.12 0.60
C PRO A 150 -19.14 -4.54 -0.49
N LYS A 151 -19.18 -5.81 -0.88
CA LYS A 151 -18.25 -6.45 -1.83
C LYS A 151 -16.77 -6.24 -1.51
N GLY A 152 -16.41 -6.05 -0.24
CA GLY A 152 -15.04 -5.76 0.18
C GLY A 152 -14.49 -4.43 -0.39
N GLY A 153 -15.36 -3.52 -0.83
CA GLY A 153 -14.99 -2.26 -1.47
C GLY A 153 -14.88 -2.34 -3.00
N ARG A 154 -14.99 -3.53 -3.60
CA ARG A 154 -14.92 -3.74 -5.05
C ARG A 154 -16.32 -3.92 -5.65
N MET A 155 -17.02 -2.81 -5.83
CA MET A 155 -18.45 -2.81 -6.22
C MET A 155 -18.72 -3.39 -7.62
N ASP A 156 -17.72 -3.35 -8.49
CA ASP A 156 -17.72 -3.95 -9.84
C ASP A 156 -17.50 -5.47 -9.84
N ALA A 157 -17.09 -6.08 -8.71
CA ALA A 157 -16.92 -7.52 -8.62
C ALA A 157 -18.28 -8.26 -8.72
N PRO A 158 -18.39 -9.31 -9.56
CA PRO A 158 -19.54 -10.20 -9.57
C PRO A 158 -19.73 -10.88 -8.21
N ASP A 159 -20.99 -11.10 -7.81
CA ASP A 159 -21.31 -11.68 -6.50
C ASP A 159 -20.67 -13.06 -6.30
N GLU A 160 -20.61 -13.88 -7.37
CA GLU A 160 -19.95 -15.19 -7.33
C GLU A 160 -18.44 -15.08 -7.06
N LEU A 161 -17.78 -14.04 -7.57
CA LEU A 161 -16.36 -13.82 -7.33
C LEU A 161 -16.12 -13.46 -5.85
N VAL A 162 -17.01 -12.65 -5.27
CA VAL A 162 -16.98 -12.30 -3.84
C VAL A 162 -17.20 -13.56 -2.98
N LYS A 163 -18.15 -14.42 -3.34
CA LYS A 163 -18.37 -15.70 -2.63
C LYS A 163 -17.14 -16.61 -2.68
N GLN A 164 -16.48 -16.71 -3.83
CA GLN A 164 -15.23 -17.47 -3.96
C GLN A 164 -14.13 -16.90 -3.06
N ALA A 165 -14.02 -15.58 -2.91
CA ALA A 165 -13.06 -14.96 -2.00
C ALA A 165 -13.38 -15.25 -0.53
N VAL A 166 -14.67 -15.29 -0.16
CA VAL A 166 -15.11 -15.72 1.17
C VAL A 166 -14.74 -17.19 1.41
N ASP A 167 -14.97 -18.07 0.43
CA ASP A 167 -14.58 -19.48 0.53
C ASP A 167 -13.07 -19.63 0.72
N HIS A 168 -12.27 -18.87 -0.02
CA HIS A 168 -10.82 -18.85 0.13
C HIS A 168 -10.39 -18.43 1.55
N LEU A 169 -11.00 -17.38 2.10
CA LEU A 169 -10.76 -16.93 3.49
C LEU A 169 -11.11 -17.99 4.52
N VAL A 170 -12.27 -18.64 4.37
CA VAL A 170 -12.70 -19.73 5.24
C VAL A 170 -11.74 -20.91 5.15
N GLN A 171 -11.34 -21.30 3.93
CA GLN A 171 -10.42 -22.41 3.71
C GLN A 171 -9.06 -22.19 4.36
N MET A 172 -8.52 -20.96 4.30
CA MET A 172 -7.27 -20.63 4.98
C MET A 172 -7.36 -20.75 6.51
N ALA A 173 -8.55 -20.61 7.08
CA ALA A 173 -8.78 -20.57 8.53
C ALA A 173 -9.38 -21.86 9.12
N GLN A 174 -9.53 -22.91 8.31
CA GLN A 174 -9.87 -24.27 8.76
C GLN A 174 -8.63 -25.01 9.28
#